data_AF-A0A4Y2NUZ2-F1
#
_entry.id   AF-A0A4Y2NUZ2-F1
#
_cell.length_a   1.000
_cell.length_b   1.000
_cell.length_c   1.000
_cell.angle_alpha   90.00
_cell.angle_beta   90.00
_cell.angle_gamma   90.00
#
_symmetry.space_group_name_H-M   'P 1'
#
loop_
_entity.id
_entity.type
_entity.pdbx_description
1 polymer ?
#
loop_
_entity_poly.entity_id
_entity_poly.type
_entity_poly.pdbx_seq_one_letter_code
_entity_poly.pdbx_strand_id
1 'polypeptide(L)'
;MAQRGQDKRAEETEEQRNSRLAVMAQRGQEGRAEETEEQRNSRLAIMAQRGQERRAAGTDEQRNSRLSAMLQHARERRLYVTEGQNHHQIQTFYAARTVLN
;
A
#
# COMPACT_ATOMS: atom_id res chain seq x y z
N MET A 1 -28.87 -6.97 16.36
CA MET A 1 -28.12 -5.72 16.11
C MET A 1 -27.13 -5.82 14.95
N ALA A 2 -26.41 -6.94 14.78
CA ALA A 2 -25.48 -7.14 13.66
C ALA A 2 -26.15 -7.09 12.26
N GLN A 3 -27.33 -7.72 12.11
CA GLN A 3 -28.08 -7.75 10.85
C GLN A 3 -28.43 -6.34 10.34
N ARG A 4 -29.08 -5.54 11.18
CA ARG A 4 -29.47 -4.14 10.87
C ARG A 4 -28.29 -3.25 10.46
N GLY A 5 -27.07 -3.54 10.93
CA GLY A 5 -25.86 -2.83 10.55
C GLY A 5 -25.27 -3.28 9.22
N GLN A 6 -25.52 -4.53 8.81
CA GLN A 6 -25.14 -5.04 7.49
C GLN A 6 -26.13 -4.56 6.42
N ASP A 7 -27.43 -4.60 6.72
CA ASP A 7 -28.49 -4.15 5.83
C ASP A 7 -28.28 -2.67 5.47
N LYS A 8 -28.03 -1.82 6.47
CA LYS A 8 -27.70 -0.39 6.25
C LYS A 8 -26.44 -0.16 5.40
N ARG A 9 -25.45 -1.07 5.44
CA ARG A 9 -24.24 -0.94 4.61
C ARG A 9 -24.46 -1.45 3.18
N ALA A 10 -25.41 -2.36 2.99
CA ALA A 10 -25.79 -2.85 1.66
C ALA A 10 -26.58 -1.78 0.89
N GLU A 11 -27.31 -0.93 1.59
CA GLU A 11 -28.11 0.18 1.05
C GLU A 11 -27.30 1.49 0.88
N GLU A 12 -26.03 1.54 1.25
CA GLU A 12 -25.20 2.74 1.11
C GLU A 12 -24.93 3.07 -0.36
N THR A 13 -25.08 4.35 -0.70
CA THR A 13 -24.50 4.88 -1.94
C THR A 13 -22.96 4.87 -1.88
N GLU A 14 -22.29 4.92 -3.02
CA GLU A 14 -20.83 4.97 -3.07
C GLU A 14 -20.26 6.16 -2.28
N GLU A 15 -20.91 7.32 -2.35
CA GLU A 15 -20.49 8.52 -1.62
C GLU A 15 -20.59 8.34 -0.10
N GLN A 16 -21.72 7.79 0.38
CA GLN A 16 -21.90 7.48 1.81
C GLN A 16 -20.89 6.44 2.29
N ARG A 17 -20.65 5.40 1.49
CA ARG A 17 -19.65 4.37 1.77
C ARG A 17 -18.25 4.96 1.84
N ASN A 18 -17.87 5.80 0.89
CA ASN A 18 -16.56 6.45 0.83
C ASN A 18 -16.35 7.38 2.02
N SER A 19 -17.36 8.20 2.37
CA SER A 19 -17.33 9.06 3.55
C SER A 19 -17.16 8.24 4.85
N ARG A 20 -17.94 7.16 5.01
CA ARG A 20 -17.81 6.26 6.17
C ARG A 20 -16.43 5.60 6.24
N LEU A 21 -15.91 5.12 5.11
CA LEU A 21 -14.57 4.52 5.05
C LEU A 21 -13.47 5.54 5.36
N ALA A 22 -13.60 6.79 4.90
CA ALA A 22 -12.66 7.86 5.20
C ALA A 22 -12.61 8.16 6.69
N VAL A 23 -13.75 8.29 7.36
CA VAL A 23 -13.83 8.51 8.82
C VAL A 23 -13.19 7.34 9.59
N MET A 24 -13.46 6.10 9.19
CA MET A 24 -12.84 4.93 9.83
C MET A 24 -11.34 4.86 9.59
N ALA A 25 -10.88 5.24 8.39
CA ALA A 25 -9.46 5.32 8.08
C ALA A 25 -8.76 6.37 8.94
N GLN A 26 -9.34 7.58 9.07
CA GLN A 26 -8.82 8.65 9.91
C GLN A 26 -8.69 8.20 11.37
N ARG A 27 -9.77 7.68 11.96
CA ARG A 27 -9.74 7.18 13.34
C ARG A 27 -8.69 6.07 13.53
N GLY A 28 -8.52 5.22 12.52
CA GLY A 28 -7.49 4.17 12.53
C GLY A 28 -6.06 4.72 12.44
N GLN A 29 -5.85 5.87 11.81
CA GLN A 29 -4.54 6.54 11.82
C GLN A 29 -4.28 7.26 13.14
N GLU A 30 -5.27 7.97 13.68
CA GLU A 30 -5.18 8.61 15.00
C GLU A 30 -4.82 7.59 16.08
N GLY A 31 -5.54 6.46 16.12
CA GLY A 31 -5.23 5.38 17.06
C GLY A 31 -3.83 4.77 16.89
N ARG A 32 -3.29 4.74 15.67
CA ARG A 32 -1.89 4.29 15.43
C ARG A 32 -0.85 5.33 15.82
N ALA A 33 -1.19 6.62 15.73
CA ALA A 33 -0.30 7.71 16.13
C ALA A 33 -0.13 7.77 17.65
N GLU A 34 -1.14 7.32 18.39
CA GLU A 34 -1.16 7.25 19.86
C GLU A 34 -0.55 5.94 20.42
N GLU A 35 -0.18 4.98 19.58
CA GLU A 35 0.40 3.71 20.06
C GLU A 35 1.75 3.91 20.74
N THR A 36 1.94 3.25 21.88
CA THR A 36 3.28 3.08 22.45
C THR A 36 4.10 2.11 21.60
N GLU A 37 5.42 2.16 21.74
CA GLU A 37 6.32 1.26 21.00
C GLU A 37 6.01 -0.23 21.29
N GLU A 38 5.63 -0.56 22.53
CA GLU A 38 5.23 -1.93 22.89
C GLU A 38 3.92 -2.35 22.22
N GLN A 39 2.90 -1.48 22.21
CA GLN A 39 1.63 -1.73 21.53
C GLN A 39 1.84 -1.89 20.01
N ARG A 40 2.66 -1.03 19.42
CA ARG A 40 3.03 -1.09 18.01
C ARG A 40 3.74 -2.40 17.68
N ASN A 41 4.73 -2.80 18.48
CA ASN A 41 5.48 -4.04 18.27
C ASN A 41 4.59 -5.27 18.41
N SER A 42 3.71 -5.30 19.41
CA SER A 42 2.70 -6.36 19.56
C SER A 42 1.76 -6.45 18.35
N ARG A 43 1.24 -5.30 17.89
CA ARG A 43 0.39 -5.24 16.68
C ARG A 43 1.12 -5.73 15.43
N LEU A 44 2.38 -5.30 15.23
CA LEU A 44 3.20 -5.74 14.09
C LEU A 44 3.48 -7.25 14.15
N ALA A 45 3.78 -7.80 15.32
CA ALA A 45 4.00 -9.24 15.51
C ALA A 45 2.74 -10.05 15.13
N ILE A 46 1.57 -9.63 15.59
CA ILE A 46 0.28 -10.27 15.26
C ILE A 46 0.02 -10.21 13.74
N MET A 47 0.27 -9.07 13.09
CA MET A 47 0.09 -8.93 11.64
C MET A 47 1.07 -9.81 10.86
N ALA A 48 2.32 -9.91 11.30
CA ALA A 48 3.33 -10.78 10.71
C ALA A 48 2.90 -12.25 10.81
N GLN A 49 2.48 -12.70 12.00
CA GLN A 49 2.00 -14.06 12.23
C GLN A 49 0.80 -14.39 11.34
N ARG A 50 -0.24 -13.56 11.33
CA ARG A 50 -1.40 -13.75 10.43
C ARG A 50 -1.02 -13.74 8.96
N GLY A 51 0.03 -13.00 8.60
CA GLY A 51 0.60 -13.01 7.24
C GLY A 51 1.30 -14.31 6.88
N GLN A 52 1.93 -14.99 7.86
CA GLN A 52 2.54 -16.31 7.68
C GLN A 52 1.46 -17.40 7.61
N GLU A 53 0.46 -17.36 8.48
CA GLU A 53 -0.67 -18.31 8.48
C GLU A 53 -1.42 -18.29 7.15
N ARG A 54 -1.78 -17.09 6.64
CA ARG A 54 -2.39 -16.95 5.30
C ARG A 54 -1.50 -17.44 4.16
N ARG A 55 -0.17 -17.38 4.35
CA ARG A 55 0.81 -17.87 3.39
C ARG A 55 0.88 -19.39 3.37
N ALA A 56 0.84 -20.00 4.54
CA ALA A 56 0.85 -21.44 4.71
C ALA A 56 -0.47 -22.08 4.26
N ALA A 57 -1.60 -21.40 4.47
CA ALA A 57 -2.92 -21.90 4.09
C ALA A 57 -3.32 -21.65 2.62
N GLY A 58 -2.53 -20.89 1.85
CA GLY A 58 -2.88 -20.53 0.47
C GLY A 58 -2.57 -21.64 -0.54
N THR A 59 -3.28 -21.65 -1.67
CA THR A 59 -3.02 -22.60 -2.77
C THR A 59 -1.80 -22.18 -3.61
N ASP A 60 -1.29 -23.10 -4.44
CA ASP A 60 -0.19 -22.79 -5.35
C ASP A 60 -0.55 -21.71 -6.37
N GLU A 61 -1.79 -21.66 -6.87
CA GLU A 61 -2.27 -20.59 -7.74
C GLU A 61 -2.27 -19.23 -7.02
N GLN A 62 -2.73 -19.19 -5.77
CA GLN A 62 -2.71 -17.96 -4.97
C GLN A 62 -1.27 -17.50 -4.70
N ARG A 63 -0.37 -18.45 -4.44
CA ARG A 63 1.05 -18.19 -4.27
C ARG A 63 1.67 -17.63 -5.56
N ASN A 64 1.39 -18.25 -6.70
CA ASN A 64 1.92 -17.83 -8.00
C ASN A 64 1.38 -16.46 -8.42
N SER A 65 0.09 -16.19 -8.21
CA SER A 65 -0.51 -14.88 -8.45
C SER A 65 0.17 -13.79 -7.61
N ARG A 66 0.40 -14.04 -6.31
CA ARG A 66 1.14 -13.11 -5.45
C ARG A 66 2.58 -12.88 -5.94
N LEU A 67 3.31 -13.94 -6.30
CA LEU A 67 4.69 -13.81 -6.77
C LEU A 67 4.76 -13.03 -8.09
N SER A 68 3.82 -13.25 -9.01
CA SER A 68 3.70 -12.49 -10.25
C SER A 68 3.47 -11.00 -9.98
N ALA A 69 2.54 -10.66 -9.08
CA ALA A 69 2.29 -9.27 -8.69
C ALA A 69 3.53 -8.60 -8.06
N MET A 70 4.28 -9.33 -7.21
CA MET A 70 5.55 -8.82 -6.65
C MET A 70 6.59 -8.54 -7.73
N LEU A 71 6.73 -9.43 -8.72
CA LEU A 71 7.66 -9.25 -9.83
C LEU A 71 7.28 -8.05 -10.70
N GLN A 72 6.00 -7.87 -11.00
CA GLN A 72 5.53 -6.70 -11.76
C GLN A 72 5.83 -5.40 -11.01
N HIS A 73 5.49 -5.34 -9.72
CA HIS A 73 5.79 -4.16 -8.91
C HIS A 73 7.29 -3.86 -8.82
N ALA A 74 8.14 -4.88 -8.71
CA ALA A 74 9.59 -4.71 -8.71
C ALA A 74 10.11 -4.19 -10.07
N ARG A 75 9.53 -4.65 -11.18
CA ARG A 75 9.85 -4.16 -12.53
C ARG A 75 9.44 -2.70 -12.70
N GLU A 76 8.22 -2.33 -12.31
CA GLU A 76 7.72 -0.94 -12.34
C GLU A 76 8.62 0.00 -11.53
N ARG A 77 8.99 -0.41 -10.30
CA ARG A 77 9.92 0.37 -9.47
C ARG A 77 11.28 0.56 -10.13
N ARG A 78 11.80 -0.50 -10.78
CA ARG A 78 13.08 -0.42 -11.51
C ARG A 78 12.97 0.56 -12.68
N LEU A 79 11.86 0.53 -13.42
CA LEU A 79 11.60 1.46 -14.52
C LEU A 79 11.59 2.91 -14.04
N TYR A 80 10.83 3.22 -12.98
CA TYR A 80 10.78 4.58 -12.42
C TYR A 80 12.16 5.11 -11.99
N VAL A 81 12.99 4.25 -11.37
CA VAL A 81 14.37 4.62 -10.98
C VAL A 81 15.22 4.89 -12.22
N THR A 82 15.14 4.05 -13.25
CA THR A 82 15.93 4.24 -14.49
C THR A 82 15.47 5.46 -15.30
N GLU A 83 14.17 5.76 -15.32
CA GLU A 83 13.64 6.96 -15.96
C GLU A 83 14.14 8.24 -15.27
N GLY A 84 14.15 8.26 -13.93
CA GLY A 84 14.71 9.36 -13.16
C GLY A 84 16.20 9.57 -13.43
N GLN A 85 16.98 8.48 -13.54
CA GLN A 85 18.41 8.53 -13.89
C GLN A 85 18.62 9.10 -15.30
N ASN A 86 17.86 8.62 -16.28
CA ASN A 86 17.94 9.11 -17.66
C ASN A 86 17.57 10.61 -17.76
N HIS A 87 16.54 11.03 -17.04
CA HIS A 87 16.11 12.43 -17.01
C HIS A 87 17.21 13.34 -16.45
N HIS A 88 17.86 12.94 -15.35
CA HIS A 88 18.98 13.68 -14.78
C HIS A 88 20.15 13.78 -15.76
N GLN A 89 20.55 12.68 -16.39
CA GLN A 89 21.65 12.67 -17.36
C GLN A 89 21.39 13.60 -18.55
N ILE A 90 20.17 13.60 -19.08
CA ILE A 90 19.77 14.51 -20.17
C ILE A 90 19.85 15.97 -19.71
N GLN A 91 19.34 16.30 -18.51
CA GLN A 91 19.46 17.66 -17.97
C GLN A 91 20.92 18.10 -17.82
N THR A 92 21.78 17.25 -17.26
CA THR A 92 23.21 17.54 -17.09
C THR A 92 23.89 17.78 -18.44
N PHE A 93 23.56 17.00 -19.47
CA PHE A 93 24.09 17.19 -20.81
C PHE A 93 23.75 18.57 -21.40
N TYR A 94 22.48 18.98 -21.32
CA TYR A 94 22.05 20.27 -21.84
C TYR A 94 22.59 21.46 -21.01
N ALA A 95 22.65 21.32 -19.68
CA ALA A 95 23.24 22.34 -18.81
C ALA A 95 24.74 22.53 -19.07
N ALA A 96 25.50 21.44 -19.26
CA ALA A 96 26.92 21.53 -19.61
C ALA A 96 27.13 22.19 -20.98
N ARG A 97 26.24 21.93 -21.95
CA ARG A 97 26.27 22.55 -23.28
C ARG A 97 26.01 24.06 -23.25
N THR A 98 25.19 24.56 -22.33
CA THR A 98 24.92 26.00 -22.19
C THR A 98 26.08 26.80 -21.59
N VAL A 99 27.00 26.15 -20.86
CA VAL A 99 28.15 26.83 -20.22
C VAL A 99 29.38 26.89 -21.13
N LEU A 100 29.42 26.07 -22.18
CA LEU A 100 30.53 26.01 -23.16
C LEU A 100 30.31 26.88 -24.41
N ASN A 101 29.24 27.69 -24.46
CA ASN A 101 29.03 28.75 -25.46
C ASN A 101 29.13 30.12 -24.78
#